data_AF-T1H128-F1
#
_entry.id   AF-T1H128-F1
#
_cell.length_a   1.000
_cell.length_b   1.000
_cell.length_c   1.000
_cell.angle_alpha   90.00
_cell.angle_beta   90.00
_cell.angle_gamma   90.00
#
_symmetry.space_group_name_H-M   'P 1'
#
loop_
_entity.id
_entity.type
_entity.pdbx_description
1 polymer ?
#
loop_
_entity_poly.entity_id
_entity_poly.type
_entity_poly.pdbx_seq_one_letter_code
_entity_poly.pdbx_strand_id
1 'polypeptide(L)'
;MFSSSSKGLVRTNILRRLKSTLVVAEHNNETLNPVTLNTISAAKKIAGDDVTVLVAGTKCGSVSDALAKVPGVSKVLVAENEAFKGFTAESLTPLVLAAQTQFKFTHILAGATAFGKNVLPRVAAKLDVSPISEIIDVKSEDTFVRTIYAGNAVLTLKSKDPVKVITVRGTNFEAAKTEGGSAAVEQAPA
;
A
#
# COMPACT_ATOMS: atom_id res chain seq x y z
N MET A 1 37.29 47.03 8.28
CA MET A 1 36.11 46.86 7.40
C MET A 1 36.31 45.61 6.55
N PHE A 2 35.84 44.46 7.00
CA PHE A 2 35.70 43.28 6.14
C PHE A 2 34.33 42.68 6.41
N SER A 3 33.41 42.93 5.48
CA SER A 3 32.04 42.41 5.48
C SER A 3 32.08 40.95 5.03
N SER A 4 31.76 40.03 5.93
CA SER A 4 31.57 38.61 5.59
C SER A 4 30.13 38.43 5.10
N SER A 5 29.97 38.41 3.77
CA SER A 5 28.73 38.05 3.09
C SER A 5 28.49 36.54 3.23
N SER A 6 27.67 36.12 4.20
CA SER A 6 27.21 34.73 4.31
C SER A 6 26.09 34.46 3.30
N LYS A 7 26.46 34.19 2.05
CA LYS A 7 25.54 33.63 1.07
C LYS A 7 25.32 32.14 1.36
N GLY A 8 24.10 31.84 1.81
CA GLY A 8 23.30 30.72 1.32
C GLY A 8 23.82 29.31 1.60
N LEU A 9 23.26 28.69 2.63
CA LEU A 9 22.88 27.29 2.51
C LEU A 9 21.45 27.15 3.04
N VAL A 10 20.48 27.38 2.14
CA VAL A 10 19.09 26.98 2.37
C VAL A 10 19.13 25.46 2.51
N ARG A 11 19.19 24.96 3.75
CA ARG A 11 18.90 23.57 4.07
C ARG A 11 17.42 23.38 3.80
N THR A 12 17.07 23.07 2.55
CA THR A 12 15.80 22.44 2.27
C THR A 12 15.87 21.09 2.95
N ASN A 13 15.36 21.01 4.18
CA ASN A 13 15.08 19.76 4.86
C ASN A 13 13.97 19.06 4.09
N ILE A 14 14.31 18.49 2.94
CA ILE A 14 13.54 17.46 2.29
C ILE A 14 13.70 16.25 3.20
N LEU A 15 12.83 16.14 4.20
CA LEU A 15 12.64 14.90 4.94
C LEU A 15 12.13 13.89 3.91
N ARG A 16 13.06 13.20 3.25
CA ARG A 16 12.74 12.09 2.35
C ARG A 16 12.03 11.05 3.20
N ARG A 17 10.73 10.86 2.97
CA ARG A 17 9.92 9.77 3.55
C ARG A 17 10.69 8.47 3.29
N LEU A 18 11.30 7.90 4.33
CA LEU A 18 12.22 6.78 4.19
C LEU A 18 11.48 5.49 3.79
N LYS A 19 10.24 5.34 4.28
CA LYS A 19 9.39 4.16 4.09
C LYS A 19 7.93 4.59 4.00
N SER A 20 7.22 4.04 3.04
CA SER A 20 5.85 4.43 2.70
C SER A 20 5.12 3.29 2.01
N THR A 21 3.89 3.03 2.42
CA THR A 21 3.09 1.93 1.88
C THR A 21 1.79 2.43 1.29
N LEU A 22 1.44 1.95 0.10
CA LEU A 22 0.12 2.01 -0.48
C LEU A 22 -0.54 0.64 -0.33
N VAL A 23 -1.64 0.54 0.40
CA VAL A 23 -2.47 -0.67 0.48
C VAL A 23 -3.66 -0.49 -0.46
N VAL A 24 -3.82 -1.39 -1.43
CA VAL A 24 -5.02 -1.42 -2.29
C VAL A 24 -6.09 -2.20 -1.54
N ALA A 25 -7.17 -1.51 -1.14
CA ALA A 25 -8.25 -2.10 -0.38
C ALA A 25 -9.11 -3.02 -1.25
N GLU A 26 -9.42 -4.19 -0.70
CA GLU A 26 -10.42 -5.10 -1.27
C GLU A 26 -11.73 -4.94 -0.50
N HIS A 27 -12.84 -4.80 -1.24
CA HIS A 27 -14.18 -4.60 -0.70
C HIS A 27 -15.22 -4.93 -1.78
N ASN A 28 -16.51 -4.96 -1.39
CA ASN A 28 -17.64 -5.15 -2.32
C ASN A 28 -18.45 -3.86 -2.53
N ASN A 29 -17.80 -2.70 -2.46
CA ASN A 29 -18.37 -1.33 -2.34
C ASN A 29 -19.03 -1.01 -0.98
N GLU A 30 -19.66 -1.97 -0.32
CA GLU A 30 -20.38 -1.70 0.93
C GLU A 30 -19.56 -2.07 2.17
N THR A 31 -18.92 -3.24 2.12
CA THR A 31 -18.21 -3.90 3.20
C THR A 31 -16.76 -4.15 2.82
N LEU A 32 -15.86 -3.82 3.74
CA LEU A 32 -14.43 -4.08 3.63
C LEU A 32 -14.15 -5.59 3.71
N ASN A 33 -13.32 -6.13 2.82
CA ASN A 33 -12.82 -7.49 2.98
C ASN A 33 -11.82 -7.53 4.15
N PRO A 34 -12.00 -8.44 5.14
CA PRO A 34 -11.10 -8.54 6.30
C PRO A 34 -9.60 -8.64 5.95
N VAL A 35 -9.25 -9.24 4.81
CA VAL A 35 -7.85 -9.36 4.36
C VAL A 35 -7.14 -8.01 4.24
N THR A 36 -7.89 -6.93 3.97
CA THR A 36 -7.34 -5.56 3.91
C THR A 36 -6.80 -5.14 5.28
N LEU A 37 -7.47 -5.50 6.37
CA LEU A 37 -7.00 -5.20 7.73
C LEU A 37 -5.72 -5.97 8.08
N ASN A 38 -5.62 -7.24 7.67
CA ASN A 38 -4.37 -8.02 7.83
C ASN A 38 -3.23 -7.40 6.99
N THR A 39 -3.56 -6.92 5.79
CA THR A 39 -2.60 -6.24 4.89
C THR A 39 -2.11 -4.91 5.48
N ILE A 40 -2.99 -4.14 6.13
CA ILE A 40 -2.61 -2.93 6.86
C ILE A 40 -1.64 -3.27 7.99
N SER A 41 -1.91 -4.32 8.79
CA SER A 41 -0.96 -4.77 9.82
C SER A 41 0.41 -5.15 9.26
N ALA A 42 0.46 -5.83 8.11
CA ALA A 42 1.72 -6.11 7.42
C ALA A 42 2.42 -4.84 6.93
N ALA A 43 1.67 -3.89 6.36
CA ALA A 43 2.19 -2.59 5.94
C ALA A 43 2.76 -1.78 7.11
N LYS A 44 2.12 -1.84 8.28
CA LYS A 44 2.62 -1.20 9.51
C LYS A 44 3.97 -1.75 9.97
N LYS A 45 4.22 -3.06 9.80
CA LYS A 45 5.55 -3.64 10.07
C LYS A 45 6.65 -3.07 9.17
N ILE A 46 6.30 -2.51 8.00
CA ILE A 46 7.24 -1.93 7.04
C ILE A 46 7.45 -0.44 7.31
N ALA A 47 6.35 0.33 7.38
CA ALA A 47 6.39 1.81 7.35
C ALA A 47 5.88 2.47 8.65
N GLY A 48 5.58 1.71 9.70
CA GLY A 48 4.98 2.24 10.93
C GLY A 48 3.56 2.74 10.68
N ASP A 49 3.23 3.94 11.18
CA ASP A 49 1.89 4.54 11.03
C ASP A 49 1.72 5.33 9.73
N ASP A 50 2.60 5.12 8.74
CA ASP A 50 2.58 5.82 7.47
C ASP A 50 1.96 4.97 6.34
N VAL A 51 0.78 4.42 6.61
CA VAL A 51 0.01 3.59 5.68
C VAL A 51 -1.04 4.43 4.96
N THR A 52 -0.92 4.51 3.63
CA THR A 52 -1.97 5.06 2.78
C THR A 52 -2.80 3.92 2.20
N VAL A 53 -4.12 4.04 2.24
CA VAL A 53 -5.03 3.03 1.70
C VAL A 53 -5.75 3.60 0.49
N LEU A 54 -5.77 2.89 -0.63
CA LEU A 54 -6.53 3.23 -1.83
C LEU A 54 -7.82 2.42 -1.88
N VAL A 55 -8.95 3.10 -1.97
CA VAL A 55 -10.29 2.54 -2.13
C VAL A 55 -10.80 2.95 -3.51
N ALA A 56 -11.17 1.99 -4.34
CA ALA A 56 -11.63 2.24 -5.69
C ALA A 56 -12.91 1.44 -5.96
N GLY A 57 -13.99 2.11 -6.37
CA GLY A 57 -15.29 1.47 -6.51
C GLY A 57 -16.33 2.40 -7.11
N THR A 58 -17.60 2.00 -7.08
CA THR A 58 -18.71 2.80 -7.64
C THR A 58 -19.52 3.54 -6.58
N LYS A 59 -19.55 3.03 -5.34
CA LYS A 59 -20.25 3.61 -4.18
C LYS A 59 -19.55 3.15 -2.90
N CYS A 60 -18.33 3.64 -2.68
CA CYS A 60 -17.41 3.07 -1.70
C CYS A 60 -17.14 3.96 -0.47
N GLY A 61 -17.95 5.02 -0.28
CA GLY A 61 -17.85 5.94 0.85
C GLY A 61 -17.87 5.26 2.22
N SER A 62 -18.74 4.26 2.43
CA SER A 62 -18.80 3.53 3.70
C SER A 62 -17.49 2.79 4.01
N VAL A 63 -16.84 2.26 2.98
CA VAL A 63 -15.56 1.55 3.09
C VAL A 63 -14.43 2.52 3.40
N SER A 64 -14.39 3.70 2.76
CA SER A 64 -13.40 4.73 3.09
C SER A 64 -13.54 5.25 4.51
N ASP A 65 -14.77 5.46 4.97
CA ASP A 65 -15.04 5.91 6.34
C ASP A 65 -14.63 4.85 7.38
N ALA A 66 -14.85 3.58 7.08
CA ALA A 66 -14.38 2.49 7.94
C ALA A 66 -12.85 2.43 8.00
N LEU A 67 -12.17 2.57 6.86
CA LEU A 67 -10.71 2.57 6.78
C LEU A 67 -10.07 3.79 7.44
N ALA A 68 -10.75 4.94 7.43
CA ALA A 68 -10.27 6.15 8.11
C ALA A 68 -10.16 5.97 9.64
N LYS A 69 -10.95 5.06 10.21
CA LYS A 69 -10.97 4.74 11.65
C LYS A 69 -9.92 3.70 12.05
N VAL A 70 -9.17 3.13 11.10
CA VAL A 70 -8.16 2.11 11.38
C VAL A 70 -6.86 2.76 11.89
N PRO A 71 -6.36 2.39 13.09
CA PRO A 71 -5.12 2.95 13.62
C PRO A 71 -3.88 2.62 12.77
N GLY A 72 -3.09 3.64 12.44
CA GLY A 72 -1.90 3.54 11.60
C GLY A 72 -2.16 3.71 10.11
N VAL A 73 -3.42 3.91 9.71
CA VAL A 73 -3.73 4.51 8.40
C VAL A 73 -3.54 6.02 8.54
N SER A 74 -2.63 6.59 7.74
CA SER A 74 -2.38 8.03 7.71
C SER A 74 -3.31 8.75 6.74
N LYS A 75 -3.72 8.06 5.66
CA LYS A 75 -4.53 8.62 4.59
C LYS A 75 -5.36 7.55 3.89
N VAL A 76 -6.59 7.89 3.51
CA VAL A 76 -7.43 7.10 2.62
C VAL A 76 -7.63 7.87 1.31
N LEU A 77 -7.20 7.29 0.20
CA LEU A 77 -7.43 7.81 -1.15
C LEU A 77 -8.66 7.10 -1.72
N VAL A 78 -9.64 7.88 -2.20
CA VAL A 78 -10.91 7.35 -2.72
C VAL A 78 -11.04 7.68 -4.20
N ALA A 79 -11.31 6.67 -5.00
CA ALA A 79 -11.63 6.80 -6.42
C ALA A 79 -13.01 6.20 -6.67
N GLU A 80 -14.03 7.06 -6.77
CA GLU A 80 -15.40 6.63 -7.04
C GLU A 80 -15.78 6.87 -8.50
N ASN A 81 -15.97 5.80 -9.27
CA ASN A 81 -16.34 5.88 -10.68
C ASN A 81 -16.91 4.54 -11.19
N GLU A 82 -17.89 4.58 -12.10
CA GLU A 82 -18.43 3.40 -12.79
C GLU A 82 -17.37 2.56 -13.52
N ALA A 83 -16.26 3.17 -13.92
CA ALA A 83 -15.12 2.48 -14.54
C ALA A 83 -14.49 1.39 -13.64
N PHE A 84 -14.68 1.47 -12.31
CA PHE A 84 -14.17 0.48 -11.35
C PHE A 84 -15.15 -0.66 -11.07
N LYS A 85 -16.31 -0.68 -11.74
CA LYS A 85 -17.25 -1.79 -11.65
C LYS A 85 -16.59 -3.12 -11.99
N GLY A 86 -16.77 -4.11 -11.11
CA GLY A 86 -16.20 -5.44 -11.27
C GLY A 86 -14.71 -5.56 -10.90
N PHE A 87 -14.08 -4.47 -10.44
CA PHE A 87 -12.70 -4.48 -9.91
C PHE A 87 -11.67 -5.09 -10.88
N THR A 88 -11.80 -4.76 -12.16
CA THR A 88 -10.93 -5.31 -13.21
C THR A 88 -9.51 -4.78 -13.07
N ALA A 89 -8.51 -5.62 -13.36
CA ALA A 89 -7.11 -5.21 -13.29
C ALA A 89 -6.78 -4.12 -14.32
N GLU A 90 -7.46 -4.13 -15.47
CA GLU A 90 -7.40 -3.12 -16.52
C GLU A 90 -7.73 -1.73 -16.00
N SER A 91 -8.81 -1.59 -15.22
CA SER A 91 -9.26 -0.31 -14.69
C SER A 91 -8.47 0.12 -13.45
N LEU A 92 -8.10 -0.82 -12.57
CA LEU A 92 -7.43 -0.51 -11.31
C LEU A 92 -5.94 -0.23 -11.48
N THR A 93 -5.26 -0.87 -12.42
CA THR A 93 -3.81 -0.69 -12.60
C THR A 93 -3.43 0.77 -12.89
N PRO A 94 -4.07 1.48 -13.85
CA PRO A 94 -3.77 2.89 -14.10
C PRO A 94 -3.92 3.76 -12.86
N LEU A 95 -4.96 3.54 -12.05
CA LEU A 95 -5.20 4.27 -10.80
C LEU A 95 -4.07 4.04 -9.78
N VAL A 96 -3.64 2.79 -9.60
CA VAL A 96 -2.52 2.46 -8.70
C VAL A 96 -1.22 3.12 -9.20
N LEU A 97 -1.00 3.15 -10.52
CA LEU A 97 0.17 3.82 -11.12
C LEU A 97 0.10 5.35 -11.01
N ALA A 98 -1.08 5.94 -11.11
CA ALA A 98 -1.30 7.38 -10.90
C ALA A 98 -0.97 7.75 -9.45
N ALA A 99 -1.50 6.98 -8.48
CA ALA A 99 -1.14 7.11 -7.06
C ALA A 99 0.37 6.95 -6.83
N GLN A 100 1.00 5.93 -7.44
CA GLN A 100 2.44 5.74 -7.35
C GLN A 100 3.22 6.92 -7.93
N THR A 101 2.76 7.48 -9.05
CA THR A 101 3.42 8.61 -9.71
C THR A 101 3.38 9.86 -8.86
N GLN A 102 2.24 10.15 -8.24
CA GLN A 102 2.03 11.33 -7.40
C GLN A 102 2.73 11.24 -6.05
N PHE A 103 2.62 10.10 -5.36
CA PHE A 103 3.05 9.97 -3.96
C PHE A 103 4.37 9.22 -3.77
N LYS A 104 4.91 8.59 -4.83
CA LYS A 104 6.20 7.87 -4.85
C LYS A 104 6.32 6.86 -3.70
N PHE A 105 5.38 5.93 -3.59
CA PHE A 105 5.43 4.91 -2.53
C PHE A 105 6.62 3.97 -2.72
N THR A 106 7.22 3.55 -1.60
CA THR A 106 8.29 2.53 -1.58
C THR A 106 7.72 1.11 -1.65
N HIS A 107 6.47 0.94 -1.21
CA HIS A 107 5.79 -0.35 -1.15
C HIS A 107 4.34 -0.23 -1.63
N ILE A 108 3.88 -1.21 -2.40
CA ILE A 108 2.48 -1.35 -2.83
C ILE A 108 2.02 -2.75 -2.41
N LEU A 109 0.97 -2.82 -1.60
CA LEU A 109 0.49 -4.05 -0.98
C LEU A 109 -0.99 -4.31 -1.28
N ALA A 110 -1.37 -5.59 -1.32
CA ALA A 110 -2.75 -6.04 -1.33
C ALA A 110 -2.85 -7.42 -0.66
N GLY A 111 -4.06 -7.84 -0.29
CA GLY A 111 -4.30 -9.20 0.18
C GLY A 111 -4.01 -10.25 -0.90
N ALA A 112 -3.51 -11.42 -0.53
CA ALA A 112 -3.23 -12.54 -1.44
C ALA A 112 -4.50 -13.31 -1.89
N THR A 113 -5.57 -12.59 -2.19
CA THR A 113 -6.85 -13.10 -2.71
C THR A 113 -6.84 -13.11 -4.24
N ALA A 114 -7.95 -13.53 -4.86
CA ALA A 114 -8.15 -13.38 -6.29
C ALA A 114 -7.97 -11.92 -6.76
N PHE A 115 -8.43 -10.95 -5.98
CA PHE A 115 -8.28 -9.52 -6.27
C PHE A 115 -6.80 -9.09 -6.32
N GLY A 116 -6.06 -9.28 -5.22
CA GLY A 116 -4.66 -8.81 -5.18
C GLY A 116 -3.74 -9.59 -6.13
N LYS A 117 -3.99 -10.89 -6.34
CA LYS A 117 -3.26 -11.71 -7.31
C LYS A 117 -3.59 -11.36 -8.77
N ASN A 118 -4.72 -10.71 -9.03
CA ASN A 118 -5.08 -10.21 -10.37
C ASN A 118 -4.45 -8.84 -10.64
N VAL A 119 -4.53 -7.90 -9.69
CA VAL A 119 -4.11 -6.50 -9.90
C VAL A 119 -2.59 -6.32 -9.78
N LEU A 120 -1.97 -6.82 -8.70
CA LEU A 120 -0.60 -6.44 -8.38
C LEU A 120 0.48 -6.95 -9.34
N PRO A 121 0.41 -8.16 -9.92
CA PRO A 121 1.38 -8.57 -10.93
C PRO A 121 1.42 -7.64 -12.14
N ARG A 122 0.27 -7.08 -12.55
CA ARG A 122 0.17 -6.11 -13.64
C ARG A 122 0.80 -4.77 -13.26
N VAL A 123 0.60 -4.32 -12.02
CA VAL A 123 1.27 -3.11 -11.48
C VAL A 123 2.79 -3.32 -11.45
N ALA A 124 3.26 -4.47 -10.93
CA ALA A 124 4.69 -4.80 -10.87
C ALA A 124 5.34 -4.81 -12.26
N ALA A 125 4.68 -5.42 -13.24
CA ALA A 125 5.15 -5.43 -14.63
C ALA A 125 5.24 -4.02 -15.23
N LYS A 126 4.29 -3.12 -14.92
CA LYS A 126 4.33 -1.73 -15.40
C LYS A 126 5.39 -0.86 -14.74
N LEU A 127 5.79 -1.22 -13.52
CA LEU A 127 6.87 -0.56 -12.79
C LEU A 127 8.25 -1.19 -13.05
N ASP A 128 8.32 -2.27 -13.84
CA ASP A 128 9.53 -3.05 -14.10
C ASP A 128 10.22 -3.55 -12.81
N VAL A 129 9.42 -4.15 -11.91
CA VAL A 129 9.89 -4.71 -10.64
C VAL A 129 9.39 -6.14 -10.43
N SER A 130 10.12 -6.92 -9.62
CA SER A 130 9.74 -8.29 -9.30
C SER A 130 8.61 -8.33 -8.25
N PRO A 131 7.47 -8.99 -8.53
CA PRO A 131 6.40 -9.12 -7.55
C PRO A 131 6.78 -10.10 -6.43
N ILE A 132 6.51 -9.70 -5.18
CA ILE A 132 6.75 -10.51 -3.99
C ILE A 132 5.43 -11.12 -3.53
N SER A 133 5.19 -12.37 -3.93
CA SER A 133 3.91 -13.02 -3.65
C SER A 133 3.82 -13.68 -2.27
N GLU A 134 2.67 -13.49 -1.64
CA GLU A 134 2.17 -14.18 -0.44
C GLU A 134 3.13 -14.20 0.74
N ILE A 135 3.59 -13.03 1.17
CA ILE A 135 4.43 -12.93 2.36
C ILE A 135 3.65 -13.40 3.59
N ILE A 136 4.38 -14.05 4.50
CA ILE A 136 3.90 -14.52 5.80
C ILE A 136 4.58 -13.79 6.97
N ASP A 137 5.68 -13.09 6.72
CA ASP A 137 6.34 -12.23 7.71
C ASP A 137 7.18 -11.14 7.04
N VAL A 138 7.48 -10.09 7.79
CA VAL A 138 8.31 -8.95 7.39
C VAL A 138 9.50 -8.90 8.36
N LYS A 139 10.73 -9.05 7.83
CA LYS A 139 11.97 -8.95 8.63
C LYS A 139 12.57 -7.55 8.62
N SER A 140 12.48 -6.87 7.48
CA SER A 140 12.88 -5.47 7.30
C SER A 140 12.06 -4.86 6.15
N GLU A 141 12.31 -3.59 5.83
CA GLU A 141 11.69 -2.90 4.68
C GLU A 141 12.01 -3.52 3.32
N ASP A 142 13.01 -4.38 3.23
CA ASP A 142 13.39 -5.01 1.96
C ASP A 142 13.50 -6.51 2.04
N THR A 143 13.22 -7.10 3.22
CA THR A 143 13.39 -8.53 3.49
C THR A 143 12.09 -9.13 4.03
N PHE A 144 11.58 -10.13 3.31
CA PHE A 144 10.28 -10.74 3.55
C PHE A 144 10.41 -12.26 3.65
N VAL A 145 9.47 -12.89 4.34
CA VAL A 145 9.37 -14.34 4.43
C VAL A 145 8.13 -14.80 3.69
N ARG A 146 8.26 -15.85 2.88
CA ARG A 146 7.14 -16.50 2.19
C ARG A 146 7.29 -18.01 2.22
N THR A 147 6.18 -18.72 2.05
CA THR A 147 6.22 -20.15 1.76
C THR A 147 6.43 -20.40 0.27
N ILE A 148 7.11 -21.50 -0.03
CA ILE A 148 7.28 -22.06 -1.39
C ILE A 148 6.99 -23.56 -1.34
N TYR A 149 6.90 -24.22 -2.49
CA TYR A 149 6.57 -25.65 -2.60
C TYR A 149 5.32 -26.05 -1.80
N ALA A 150 4.22 -25.31 -2.02
CA ALA A 150 2.93 -25.53 -1.36
C ALA A 150 2.98 -25.53 0.19
N GLY A 151 3.94 -24.81 0.79
CA GLY A 151 4.07 -24.70 2.25
C GLY A 151 5.20 -25.55 2.84
N ASN A 152 5.81 -26.44 2.06
CA ASN A 152 6.83 -27.36 2.58
C ASN A 152 8.18 -26.68 2.89
N ALA A 153 8.44 -25.51 2.31
CA ALA A 153 9.64 -24.75 2.62
C ALA A 153 9.32 -23.26 2.86
N VAL A 154 10.10 -22.65 3.74
CA VAL A 154 10.03 -21.23 4.09
C VAL A 154 11.27 -20.54 3.55
N LEU A 155 11.05 -19.53 2.70
CA LEU A 155 12.10 -18.74 2.08
C LEU A 155 12.11 -17.34 2.68
N THR A 156 13.29 -16.88 3.09
CA THR A 156 13.55 -15.46 3.36
C THR A 156 14.16 -14.84 2.11
N LEU A 157 13.53 -13.80 1.57
CA LEU A 157 13.96 -13.12 0.35
C LEU A 157 14.22 -11.64 0.61
N LYS A 158 15.27 -11.10 -0.01
CA LYS A 158 15.59 -9.67 0.01
C LYS A 158 15.40 -9.07 -1.38
N SER A 159 14.53 -8.06 -1.52
CA SER A 159 14.27 -7.39 -2.80
C SER A 159 15.15 -6.15 -2.97
N LYS A 160 15.83 -6.08 -4.11
CA LYS A 160 16.67 -4.94 -4.51
C LYS A 160 15.91 -3.89 -5.31
N ASP A 161 14.66 -4.16 -5.68
CA ASP A 161 13.86 -3.28 -6.52
C ASP A 161 13.52 -1.97 -5.80
N PRO A 162 13.40 -0.85 -6.53
CA PRO A 162 13.14 0.46 -5.93
C PRO A 162 11.74 0.54 -5.28
N VAL A 163 10.77 -0.22 -5.81
CA VAL A 163 9.41 -0.32 -5.29
C VAL A 163 9.10 -1.79 -5.04
N LYS A 164 8.65 -2.14 -3.83
CA LYS A 164 8.26 -3.50 -3.49
C LYS A 164 6.76 -3.66 -3.73
N VAL A 165 6.39 -4.49 -4.71
CA VAL A 165 4.99 -4.84 -4.96
C VAL A 165 4.70 -6.20 -4.33
N ILE A 166 3.82 -6.24 -3.32
CA ILE A 166 3.70 -7.36 -2.39
C ILE A 166 2.25 -7.83 -2.27
N THR A 167 2.00 -9.14 -2.31
CA THR A 167 0.74 -9.71 -1.79
C THR A 167 0.94 -10.33 -0.41
N VAL A 168 -0.03 -10.14 0.48
CA VAL A 168 0.04 -10.55 1.89
C VAL A 168 -0.86 -11.75 2.15
N ARG A 169 -0.31 -12.83 2.72
CA ARG A 169 -1.12 -13.95 3.21
C ARG A 169 -1.81 -13.53 4.51
N GLY A 170 -3.10 -13.21 4.41
CA GLY A 170 -3.86 -12.58 5.51
C GLY A 170 -3.80 -13.34 6.84
N THR A 171 -3.87 -14.67 6.82
CA THR A 171 -3.88 -15.51 8.03
C THR A 171 -2.60 -15.45 8.88
N ASN A 172 -1.52 -14.88 8.36
CA ASN A 172 -0.25 -14.76 9.06
C ASN A 172 -0.05 -13.41 9.76
N PHE A 173 -0.97 -12.48 9.59
CA PHE A 173 -0.94 -11.16 10.23
C PHE A 173 -2.25 -10.94 10.96
N GLU A 174 -2.19 -10.45 12.19
CA GLU A 174 -3.40 -10.06 12.93
C GLU A 174 -4.18 -8.97 12.18
N ALA A 175 -5.51 -9.02 12.22
CA ALA A 175 -6.31 -7.96 11.63
C ALA A 175 -6.10 -6.64 12.40
N ALA A 176 -5.89 -5.55 11.67
CA ALA A 176 -5.84 -4.22 12.28
C ALA A 176 -7.17 -3.90 12.99
N LYS A 177 -7.08 -3.14 14.10
CA LYS A 177 -8.27 -2.63 14.80
C LYS A 177 -9.08 -1.73 13.88
N THR A 178 -10.39 -1.72 14.05
CA THR A 178 -11.32 -0.94 13.20
C THR A 178 -11.67 0.44 13.78
N GLU A 179 -11.17 0.75 14.97
CA GLU A 179 -11.45 2.00 15.69
C GLU A 179 -10.18 2.58 16.33
N GLY A 180 -10.18 3.89 16.55
CA GLY A 180 -9.07 4.63 17.17
C GLY A 180 -8.13 5.34 16.18
N GLY A 181 -8.40 5.24 14.88
CA GLY A 181 -7.78 6.05 13.83
C GLY A 181 -8.60 7.27 13.46
N SER A 182 -7.98 8.21 12.75
CA SER A 182 -8.59 9.45 12.28
C SER A 182 -7.96 9.93 10.97
N ALA A 183 -7.74 9.00 10.04
CA ALA A 183 -7.07 9.31 8.77
C ALA A 183 -7.90 10.27 7.92
N ALA A 184 -7.21 11.15 7.17
CA ALA A 184 -7.89 12.01 6.21
C ALA A 184 -8.36 11.20 4.99
N VAL A 185 -9.59 11.44 4.55
CA VAL A 185 -10.15 10.89 3.32
C VAL A 185 -9.98 11.95 2.22
N GLU A 186 -9.25 11.60 1.16
CA GLU A 186 -8.92 12.47 0.04
C GLU A 186 -9.29 11.80 -1.28
N GLN A 187 -9.52 12.59 -2.32
CA GLN A 187 -9.72 12.06 -3.66
C GLN A 187 -8.42 11.46 -4.19
N ALA A 188 -8.52 10.28 -4.81
CA ALA A 188 -7.40 9.66 -5.47
C ALA A 188 -6.99 10.46 -6.72
N PRO A 189 -5.74 10.32 -7.18
CA PRO A 189 -5.29 10.95 -8.42
C PRO A 189 -6.09 10.44 -9.62
N ALA A 190 -6.37 11.35 -10.57
CA ALA A 190 -7.05 11.08 -11.82
C ALA A 190 -6.17 10.27 -12.80
#